data_AF-A0A803QLS5-F1
#
_entry.id   AF-A0A803QLS5-F1
#
_cell.length_a   1.000
_cell.length_b   1.000
_cell.length_c   1.000
_cell.angle_alpha   90.00
_cell.angle_beta   90.00
_cell.angle_gamma   90.00
#
_symmetry.space_group_name_H-M   'P 1'
#
loop_
_entity.id
_entity.type
_entity.pdbx_description
1 polymer ?
#
loop_
_entity_poly.entity_id
_entity_poly.type
_entity_poly.pdbx_seq_one_letter_code
_entity_poly.pdbx_strand_id
1 'polypeptide(L)'
;MFVGDSLSLNQWQSLTCMLHTANPLVQYKSVRVGDLSVFSFPAYNLKIMFSRNAFLVDIVGTSVGRVLQLDSVRGATLWKNVDVLIFNTWHWWLHTGRKQPWDLIQDGQVLVKDMNRLVAYEKALNTWAKWVDTNVDPAKTRVFFQGVSPDHNK
;
A
#
# COMPACT_ATOMS: atom_id res chain seq x y z
N MET A 1 -4.66 -4.35 8.35
CA MET A 1 -3.68 -4.47 7.26
C MET A 1 -3.13 -3.10 6.96
N PHE A 2 -1.81 -2.99 6.89
CA PHE A 2 -1.11 -1.83 6.34
C PHE A 2 -0.97 -2.03 4.83
N VAL A 3 -1.27 -1.00 4.05
CA VAL A 3 -1.11 -1.00 2.60
C VAL A 3 -0.32 0.24 2.23
N GLY A 4 0.74 0.09 1.46
CA GLY A 4 1.52 1.27 1.05
C GLY A 4 2.97 0.98 0.72
N ASP A 5 3.77 2.03 0.88
CA ASP A 5 5.20 2.02 0.62
C ASP A 5 6.03 1.50 1.82
N SER A 6 7.32 1.81 1.84
CA SER A 6 8.24 1.42 2.91
C SER A 6 7.87 1.98 4.29
N LEU A 7 7.15 3.09 4.38
CA LEU A 7 6.72 3.66 5.65
C LEU A 7 5.59 2.85 6.28
N SER A 8 4.66 2.35 5.48
CA SER A 8 3.66 1.35 5.92
C SER A 8 4.33 0.08 6.45
N LEU A 9 5.43 -0.36 5.83
CA LEU A 9 6.23 -1.48 6.34
C LEU A 9 6.81 -1.15 7.72
N ASN A 10 7.37 0.04 7.91
CA ASN A 10 7.94 0.44 9.21
C ASN A 10 6.86 0.50 10.31
N GLN A 11 5.69 1.07 10.02
CA GLN A 11 4.58 1.10 10.97
C GLN A 11 4.05 -0.30 11.30
N TRP A 12 3.94 -1.17 10.30
CA TRP A 12 3.59 -2.57 10.51
C TRP A 12 4.59 -3.27 11.44
N GLN A 13 5.91 -3.12 11.19
CA GLN A 13 6.95 -3.69 12.05
C GLN A 13 6.84 -3.15 13.48
N SER A 14 6.71 -1.83 13.64
CA SER A 14 6.55 -1.18 14.93
C SER A 14 5.39 -1.78 15.74
N LEU A 15 4.20 -1.90 15.12
CA LEU A 15 3.04 -2.49 15.79
C LEU A 15 3.26 -3.95 16.16
N THR A 16 3.86 -4.76 15.27
CA THR A 16 4.15 -6.17 15.58
C THR A 16 5.11 -6.32 16.76
N CYS A 17 6.13 -5.46 16.88
CA CYS A 17 7.03 -5.43 18.02
C CYS A 17 6.32 -5.03 19.30
N MET A 18 5.50 -3.95 19.28
CA MET A 18 4.74 -3.53 20.46
C MET A 18 3.81 -4.64 20.97
N LEU A 19 3.13 -5.34 20.07
CA LEU A 19 2.25 -6.46 20.43
C LEU A 19 3.03 -7.66 20.99
N HIS A 20 4.19 -7.98 20.40
CA HIS A 20 5.04 -9.04 20.93
C HIS A 20 5.58 -8.69 22.32
N THR A 21 6.02 -7.46 22.55
CA THR A 21 6.49 -7.01 23.87
C THR A 21 5.38 -7.02 24.91
N ALA A 22 4.15 -6.68 24.54
CA ALA A 22 3.00 -6.71 25.46
C ALA A 22 2.66 -8.13 25.96
N ASN A 23 2.97 -9.16 25.16
CA ASN A 23 2.85 -10.55 25.58
C ASN A 23 3.95 -11.42 24.92
N PRO A 24 5.16 -11.49 25.50
CA PRO A 24 6.31 -12.13 24.85
C PRO A 24 6.23 -13.66 24.83
N LEU A 25 5.39 -14.26 25.68
CA LEU A 25 5.27 -15.71 25.80
C LEU A 25 4.29 -16.30 24.77
N VAL A 26 3.42 -15.49 24.16
CA VAL A 26 2.48 -16.00 23.16
C VAL A 26 3.21 -16.33 21.86
N GLN A 27 2.95 -17.52 21.33
CA GLN A 27 3.51 -17.97 20.06
C GLN A 27 2.93 -17.15 18.91
N TYR A 28 3.83 -16.63 18.06
CA TYR A 28 3.47 -15.93 16.83
C TYR A 28 3.97 -16.68 15.60
N LYS A 29 3.38 -16.40 14.45
CA LYS A 29 3.87 -16.82 13.14
C LYS A 29 4.08 -15.59 12.27
N SER A 30 5.24 -15.51 11.62
CA SER A 30 5.56 -14.47 10.65
C SER A 30 5.91 -15.12 9.32
N VAL A 31 5.13 -14.83 8.28
CA VAL A 31 5.29 -15.41 6.94
C VAL A 31 5.22 -14.29 5.92
N ARG A 32 6.04 -14.40 4.87
CA ARG A 32 5.98 -13.51 3.70
C ARG A 32 5.76 -14.33 2.44
N VAL A 33 4.77 -13.94 1.65
CA VAL A 33 4.46 -14.52 0.33
C VAL A 33 4.39 -13.37 -0.67
N GLY A 34 5.42 -13.26 -1.52
CA GLY A 34 5.57 -12.13 -2.45
C GLY A 34 5.57 -10.79 -1.71
N ASP A 35 4.59 -9.96 -2.05
CA ASP A 35 4.39 -8.61 -1.50
C ASP A 35 3.48 -8.55 -0.27
N LEU A 36 3.05 -9.71 0.24
CA LEU A 36 2.24 -9.82 1.45
C LEU A 36 3.07 -10.39 2.62
N SER A 37 3.20 -9.60 3.67
CA SER A 37 3.71 -10.06 4.98
C SER A 37 2.54 -10.27 5.94
N VAL A 38 2.52 -11.40 6.64
CA VAL A 38 1.49 -11.75 7.62
C VAL A 38 2.16 -12.11 8.94
N PHE A 39 1.91 -11.31 9.96
CA PHE A 39 2.25 -11.61 11.35
C PHE A 39 0.97 -12.02 12.08
N SER A 40 0.97 -13.12 12.81
CA SER A 40 -0.24 -13.66 13.41
C SER A 40 -0.01 -14.22 14.80
N PHE A 41 -1.02 -14.07 15.64
CA PHE A 41 -1.11 -14.74 16.93
C PHE A 41 -2.32 -15.69 16.89
N PRO A 42 -2.11 -17.00 16.64
CA PRO A 42 -3.21 -17.97 16.53
C PRO A 42 -4.09 -18.02 17.78
N ALA A 43 -3.51 -17.86 18.97
CA ALA A 43 -4.24 -17.84 20.24
C ALA A 43 -5.30 -16.75 20.35
N TYR A 44 -5.15 -15.65 19.58
CA TYR A 44 -6.09 -14.53 19.55
C TYR A 44 -6.91 -14.46 18.26
N ASN A 45 -6.74 -15.41 17.34
CA ASN A 45 -7.24 -15.31 15.97
C ASN A 45 -6.89 -13.97 15.30
N LEU A 46 -5.71 -13.42 15.61
CA LEU A 46 -5.29 -12.09 15.17
C LEU A 46 -4.27 -12.18 14.03
N LYS A 47 -4.46 -11.36 13.00
CA LYS A 47 -3.52 -11.18 11.89
C LYS A 47 -3.22 -9.70 11.69
N ILE A 48 -1.94 -9.36 11.72
CA ILE A 48 -1.40 -8.04 11.36
C ILE A 48 -0.65 -8.21 10.05
N MET A 49 -1.20 -7.62 8.99
CA MET A 49 -0.74 -7.83 7.61
C MET A 49 -0.13 -6.55 7.03
N PHE A 50 0.89 -6.68 6.18
CA PHE A 50 1.40 -5.61 5.32
C PHE A 50 1.33 -6.06 3.86
N SER A 51 0.59 -5.32 3.04
CA SER A 51 0.51 -5.48 1.59
C SER A 51 1.29 -4.34 0.93
N ARG A 52 2.39 -4.68 0.25
CA ARG A 52 3.19 -3.68 -0.47
C ARG A 52 2.41 -3.23 -1.70
N ASN A 53 1.99 -1.98 -1.70
CA ASN A 53 1.50 -1.27 -2.87
C ASN A 53 1.80 0.23 -2.68
N ALA A 54 2.98 0.66 -3.12
CA ALA A 54 3.50 1.99 -2.81
C ALA A 54 2.71 3.14 -3.45
N PHE A 55 1.92 2.88 -4.49
CA PHE A 55 1.18 3.90 -5.25
C PHE A 55 -0.33 3.76 -5.09
N LEU A 56 -0.79 2.72 -4.39
CA LEU A 56 -2.20 2.31 -4.26
C LEU A 56 -2.90 1.96 -5.58
N VAL A 57 -2.19 2.04 -6.70
CA VAL A 57 -2.63 1.66 -8.04
C VAL A 57 -1.64 0.67 -8.66
N ASP A 58 -2.02 0.05 -9.75
CA ASP A 58 -1.26 -1.05 -10.33
C ASP A 58 -0.02 -0.58 -11.10
N ILE A 59 1.08 -1.33 -10.97
CA ILE A 59 2.19 -1.31 -11.93
C ILE A 59 2.20 -2.65 -12.64
N VAL A 60 2.10 -2.62 -13.97
CA VAL A 60 2.02 -3.84 -14.79
C VAL A 60 3.18 -3.93 -15.77
N GLY A 61 3.73 -5.13 -15.95
CA GLY A 61 4.69 -5.40 -17.00
C GLY A 61 3.99 -5.52 -18.36
N THR A 62 4.46 -4.76 -19.35
CA THR A 62 3.95 -4.79 -20.72
C THR A 62 5.09 -4.98 -21.72
N SER A 63 4.78 -5.19 -23.00
CA SER A 63 5.78 -5.27 -24.07
C SER A 63 6.61 -3.98 -24.24
N VAL A 64 6.11 -2.84 -23.77
CA VAL A 64 6.77 -1.53 -23.86
C VAL A 64 7.43 -1.08 -22.54
N GLY A 65 7.40 -1.93 -21.50
CA GLY A 65 7.98 -1.67 -20.19
C GLY A 65 6.99 -1.78 -19.04
N ARG A 66 7.40 -1.35 -17.85
CA ARG A 66 6.56 -1.30 -16.64
C ARG A 66 5.69 -0.05 -16.68
N VAL A 67 4.37 -0.22 -16.63
CA VAL A 67 3.41 0.87 -16.75
C VAL A 67 2.72 1.09 -15.41
N LEU A 68 2.82 2.31 -14.85
CA LEU A 68 2.01 2.76 -13.73
C LEU A 68 0.62 3.15 -14.25
N GLN A 69 -0.42 2.39 -13.88
CA GLN A 69 -1.78 2.62 -14.34
C GLN A 69 -2.57 3.42 -13.29
N LEU A 70 -2.78 4.72 -13.52
CA LEU A 70 -3.40 5.61 -12.52
C LEU A 70 -4.89 5.29 -12.25
N ASP A 71 -5.56 4.60 -13.17
CA ASP A 71 -6.98 4.27 -13.09
C ASP A 71 -7.25 2.80 -12.73
N SER A 72 -6.24 2.08 -12.23
CA SER A 72 -6.35 0.63 -11.97
C SER A 72 -5.92 0.25 -10.55
N VAL A 73 -6.76 -0.57 -9.89
CA VAL A 73 -6.57 -1.09 -8.53
C VAL A 73 -6.87 -2.59 -8.44
N ARG A 74 -6.48 -3.36 -9.45
CA ARG A 74 -6.74 -4.82 -9.55
C ARG A 74 -6.13 -5.57 -8.36
N GLY A 75 -4.98 -5.10 -7.85
CA GLY A 75 -4.34 -5.65 -6.65
C GLY A 75 -5.17 -5.50 -5.36
N ALA A 76 -6.22 -4.69 -5.35
CA ALA A 76 -7.02 -4.37 -4.17
C ALA A 76 -7.92 -5.50 -3.67
N THR A 77 -8.00 -6.63 -4.39
CA THR A 77 -8.78 -7.81 -3.96
C THR A 77 -8.35 -8.30 -2.56
N LEU A 78 -7.05 -8.18 -2.24
CA LEU A 78 -6.50 -8.54 -0.92
C LEU A 78 -6.98 -7.63 0.23
N TRP A 79 -7.49 -6.44 -0.07
CA TRP A 79 -7.89 -5.46 0.94
C TRP A 79 -9.34 -5.67 1.39
N LYS A 80 -10.11 -6.48 0.66
CA LYS A 80 -11.49 -6.82 1.01
C LYS A 80 -11.53 -7.69 2.28
N ASN A 81 -12.60 -7.54 3.05
CA ASN A 81 -12.85 -8.31 4.29
C ASN A 81 -11.76 -8.16 5.36
N VAL A 82 -11.04 -7.04 5.36
CA VAL A 82 -10.11 -6.67 6.42
C VAL A 82 -10.82 -5.77 7.43
N ASP A 83 -10.70 -6.05 8.73
CA ASP A 83 -11.40 -5.27 9.78
C ASP A 83 -10.86 -3.84 9.94
N VAL A 84 -9.54 -3.66 9.74
CA VAL A 84 -8.88 -2.36 9.81
C VAL A 84 -7.89 -2.21 8.66
N LEU A 85 -8.10 -1.23 7.79
CA LEU A 85 -7.20 -0.86 6.71
C LEU A 85 -6.45 0.43 7.06
N ILE A 86 -5.13 0.42 6.90
CA ILE A 86 -4.27 1.58 7.13
C ILE A 86 -3.45 1.80 5.86
N PHE A 87 -3.80 2.84 5.10
CA PHE A 87 -3.15 3.17 3.84
C PHE A 87 -2.08 4.24 4.03
N ASN A 88 -1.03 4.19 3.23
CA ASN A 88 -0.04 5.26 3.09
C ASN A 88 0.50 5.27 1.66
N THR A 89 0.67 6.46 1.10
CA THR A 89 1.27 6.63 -0.22
C THR A 89 1.83 8.04 -0.33
N TRP A 90 3.15 8.17 -0.49
CA TRP A 90 3.81 9.43 -0.88
C TRP A 90 5.30 9.24 -1.18
N HIS A 91 6.04 8.56 -0.29
CA HIS A 91 7.50 8.60 -0.27
C HIS A 91 8.12 8.14 -1.61
N TRP A 92 7.48 7.18 -2.28
CA TRP A 92 7.97 6.65 -3.54
C TRP A 92 7.58 7.46 -4.78
N TRP A 93 6.61 8.39 -4.68
CA TRP A 93 6.20 9.23 -5.82
C TRP A 93 7.30 10.17 -6.28
N LEU A 94 8.23 10.51 -5.39
CA LEU A 94 9.37 11.37 -5.68
C LEU A 94 10.57 10.60 -6.24
N HIS A 95 10.49 9.27 -6.36
CA HIS A 95 11.58 8.47 -6.91
C HIS A 95 11.81 8.77 -8.40
N THR A 96 13.07 8.93 -8.77
CA THR A 96 13.52 9.12 -10.16
C THR A 96 14.68 8.18 -10.48
N GLY A 97 15.01 8.04 -11.78
CA GLY A 97 16.11 7.20 -12.26
C GLY A 97 15.95 5.74 -11.82
N ARG A 98 17.02 5.14 -11.28
CA ARG A 98 17.02 3.72 -10.87
C ARG A 98 16.02 3.38 -9.75
N LYS A 99 15.57 4.36 -8.96
CA LYS A 99 14.60 4.16 -7.88
C LYS A 99 13.15 4.15 -8.38
N GLN A 100 12.90 4.58 -9.62
CA GLN A 100 11.57 4.65 -10.20
C GLN A 100 11.09 3.23 -10.62
N PRO A 101 9.98 2.73 -10.05
CA PRO A 101 9.49 1.38 -10.34
C PRO A 101 8.68 1.25 -11.63
N TRP A 102 8.44 2.36 -12.36
CA TRP A 102 7.77 2.36 -13.66
C TRP A 102 8.65 3.02 -14.74
N ASP A 103 8.39 2.67 -15.99
CA ASP A 103 9.04 3.22 -17.19
C ASP A 103 8.10 4.19 -17.92
N LEU A 104 6.79 3.99 -17.78
CA LEU A 104 5.71 4.75 -18.41
C LEU A 104 4.56 4.96 -17.42
N ILE A 105 3.74 5.98 -17.65
CA ILE A 105 2.53 6.27 -16.89
C ILE A 105 1.34 6.23 -17.84
N GLN A 106 0.30 5.52 -17.45
CA GLN A 106 -0.98 5.48 -18.15
C GLN A 106 -2.02 6.31 -17.39
N ASP A 107 -2.55 7.32 -18.08
CA ASP A 107 -3.66 8.18 -17.65
C ASP A 107 -4.83 7.96 -18.62
N GLY A 108 -5.83 7.18 -18.20
CA GLY A 108 -6.87 6.67 -19.08
C GLY A 108 -6.31 5.90 -20.28
N GLN A 109 -6.54 6.46 -21.48
CA GLN A 109 -6.07 5.89 -22.75
C GLN A 109 -4.72 6.44 -23.21
N VAL A 110 -4.17 7.43 -22.48
CA VAL A 110 -2.92 8.09 -22.86
C VAL A 110 -1.77 7.44 -22.11
N LEU A 111 -0.72 7.09 -22.86
CA LEU A 111 0.52 6.54 -22.33
C LEU A 111 1.64 7.57 -22.53
N VAL A 112 2.25 8.00 -21.42
CA VAL A 112 3.33 8.99 -21.43
C VAL A 112 4.58 8.45 -20.75
N LYS A 113 5.74 8.98 -21.13
CA LYS A 113 7.01 8.64 -20.47
C LYS A 113 7.07 9.13 -19.04
N ASP A 114 6.55 10.32 -18.81
CA ASP A 114 6.48 10.90 -17.49
C ASP A 114 5.41 11.99 -17.41
N MET A 115 5.04 12.38 -16.19
CA MET A 115 4.12 13.49 -15.92
C MET A 115 4.40 14.14 -14.55
N ASN A 116 3.74 15.26 -14.27
CA ASN A 116 3.83 15.92 -12.97
C ASN A 116 3.40 14.96 -11.83
N ARG A 117 4.25 14.81 -10.81
CA ARG A 117 4.04 13.87 -9.69
C ARG A 117 2.80 14.16 -8.87
N LEU A 118 2.47 15.42 -8.64
CA LEU A 118 1.26 15.80 -7.90
C LEU A 118 0.00 15.47 -8.69
N VAL A 119 0.01 15.69 -10.00
CA VAL A 119 -1.13 15.33 -10.87
C VAL A 119 -1.32 13.82 -10.92
N ALA A 120 -0.23 13.06 -11.06
CA ALA A 120 -0.28 11.60 -11.03
C ALA A 120 -0.77 11.06 -9.68
N TYR A 121 -0.27 11.65 -8.59
CA TYR A 121 -0.66 11.32 -7.22
C TYR A 121 -2.15 11.56 -6.99
N GLU A 122 -2.66 12.74 -7.36
CA GLU A 122 -4.06 13.10 -7.22
C GLU A 122 -4.97 12.12 -7.99
N LYS A 123 -4.62 11.78 -9.22
CA LYS A 123 -5.37 10.81 -10.04
C LYS A 123 -5.40 9.43 -9.39
N ALA A 124 -4.25 8.89 -9.00
CA ALA A 124 -4.19 7.59 -8.33
C ALA A 124 -4.93 7.57 -6.99
N LEU A 125 -4.82 8.65 -6.21
CA LEU A 125 -5.54 8.76 -4.94
C LEU A 125 -7.05 8.82 -5.15
N ASN A 126 -7.53 9.52 -6.18
CA ASN A 126 -8.94 9.52 -6.56
C ASN A 126 -9.44 8.13 -6.99
N THR A 127 -8.63 7.38 -7.74
CA THR A 127 -8.94 5.99 -8.11
C THR A 127 -9.05 5.09 -6.87
N TRP A 128 -8.08 5.19 -5.96
CA TRP A 128 -8.11 4.47 -4.68
C TRP A 128 -9.33 4.86 -3.83
N ALA A 129 -9.65 6.15 -3.72
CA ALA A 129 -10.78 6.64 -2.92
C ALA A 129 -12.11 6.07 -3.45
N LYS A 130 -12.33 6.12 -4.77
CA LYS A 130 -13.50 5.48 -5.40
C LYS A 130 -13.59 3.99 -5.11
N TRP A 131 -12.45 3.29 -5.07
CA TRP A 131 -12.44 1.89 -4.70
C TRP A 131 -12.89 1.69 -3.25
N VAL A 132 -12.40 2.50 -2.31
CA VAL A 132 -12.82 2.46 -0.91
C VAL A 132 -14.32 2.67 -0.80
N ASP A 133 -14.86 3.74 -1.39
CA ASP A 133 -16.29 4.07 -1.34
C ASP A 133 -17.17 2.95 -1.91
N THR A 134 -16.67 2.24 -2.92
CA THR A 134 -17.43 1.18 -3.60
C THR A 134 -17.33 -0.18 -2.90
N ASN A 135 -16.20 -0.48 -2.23
CA ASN A 135 -15.87 -1.84 -1.80
C ASN A 135 -15.80 -2.02 -0.28
N VAL A 136 -15.79 -0.93 0.50
CA VAL A 136 -15.65 -0.99 1.96
C VAL A 136 -16.98 -0.73 2.63
N ASP A 137 -17.41 -1.67 3.47
CA ASP A 137 -18.56 -1.52 4.36
C ASP A 137 -18.09 -0.85 5.67
N PRO A 138 -18.43 0.43 5.93
CA PRO A 138 -17.94 1.15 7.10
C PRO A 138 -18.48 0.60 8.43
N ALA A 139 -19.54 -0.23 8.40
CA ALA A 139 -20.03 -0.91 9.60
C ALA A 139 -19.11 -2.08 10.02
N LYS A 140 -18.30 -2.60 9.09
CA LYS A 140 -17.41 -3.76 9.32
C LYS A 140 -15.94 -3.39 9.32
N THR A 141 -15.55 -2.44 8.48
CA THR A 141 -14.15 -2.10 8.24
C THR A 141 -13.89 -0.64 8.59
N ARG A 142 -12.85 -0.41 9.41
CA ARG A 142 -12.33 0.94 9.66
C ARG A 142 -11.20 1.25 8.69
N VAL A 143 -11.24 2.45 8.09
CA VAL A 143 -10.21 2.91 7.15
C VAL A 143 -9.46 4.08 7.75
N PHE A 144 -8.13 4.02 7.68
CA PHE A 144 -7.21 5.09 8.04
C PHE A 144 -6.31 5.40 6.85
N PHE A 145 -5.93 6.66 6.73
CA PHE A 145 -4.90 7.10 5.80
C PHE A 145 -3.81 7.83 6.58
N GLN A 146 -2.61 7.27 6.61
CA GLN A 146 -1.43 7.89 7.19
C GLN A 146 -0.96 8.99 6.23
N GLY A 147 -0.89 10.22 6.75
CA GLY A 147 -0.36 11.36 6.01
C GLY A 147 1.10 11.21 5.60
N VAL A 148 1.60 12.21 4.89
CA VAL A 148 2.98 12.28 4.40
C VAL A 148 3.96 12.26 5.59
N SER A 149 4.89 11.31 5.59
CA SER A 149 6.03 11.37 6.49
C SER A 149 7.04 12.39 5.96
N PRO A 150 7.51 13.33 6.79
CA PRO A 150 8.45 14.36 6.35
C PRO A 150 9.84 13.80 6.06
N ASP A 151 10.45 14.29 4.99
CA ASP A 151 11.88 14.13 4.72
C ASP A 151 12.65 15.27 5.40
N HIS A 152 13.78 14.94 6.04
CA HIS A 152 14.60 15.92 6.78
C HIS A 152 15.91 16.23 6.04
N ASN A 153 15.89 16.13 4.71
CA ASN A 153 17.06 16.49 3.90
C ASN A 153 17.27 18.01 3.95
N LYS A 154 18.54 18.42 4.02
CA LYS A 154 18.94 19.83 3.93
C LYS A 154 18.84 20.35 2.50
#